data_AF-A0A2K9CT91-F1
#
_entry.id   AF-A0A2K9CT91-F1
#
_cell.length_a   1.000
_cell.length_b   1.000
_cell.length_c   1.000
_cell.angle_alpha   90.00
_cell.angle_beta   90.00
_cell.angle_gamma   90.00
#
_symmetry.space_group_name_H-M   'P 1'
#
loop_
_entity.id
_entity.type
_entity.pdbx_description
1 polymer ?
#
loop_
_entity_poly.entity_id
_entity_poly.type
_entity_poly.pdbx_seq_one_letter_code
_entity_poly.pdbx_strand_id
1 'polypeptide(L)'
;MLAVVVVGYVYTVRPVFQKEVISEDLARLQIDQRKLQQQMEKQTDSLLAGEAKNRALADERSSIEGQILALNQKIAASEKSERDAKTRAQKAAAEAMTAESTLARLQSQHYNLKLSSLLGQQELPSSLGLMLQRTWQSLSVDIFDEKAPDAVAQKLKSTQVQPLDLANSTLKQLEASAAKHSRDPGGSSDALLAQNYKKGITEHAAELTCPSPPYEQWQVAFQSALSQTSQPIKTCIDEAFKQRAIQEGWNPSQVESLRKSDFWKQQEGSYRVSCEVSHVYTVKIAFDDAWKAADEPCEQRRISVNDIVMGSPVVKKLKALSIHLPPTPDELTRKVNARAATATEGGR
;
A
#
# COMPACT_ATOMS: atom_id res chain seq x y z
N MET A 1 -5.06 -72.52 -156.51
CA MET A 1 -3.80 -71.79 -156.34
C MET A 1 -4.07 -70.55 -155.45
N LEU A 2 -4.04 -70.69 -154.12
CA LEU A 2 -2.87 -70.64 -153.21
C LEU A 2 -2.32 -69.25 -152.84
N ALA A 3 -2.99 -68.13 -153.18
CA ALA A 3 -2.47 -66.79 -152.86
C ALA A 3 -3.32 -65.90 -151.91
N VAL A 4 -4.52 -66.30 -151.49
CA VAL A 4 -5.42 -65.43 -150.68
C VAL A 4 -5.49 -65.82 -149.18
N VAL A 5 -4.94 -66.97 -148.79
CA VAL A 5 -5.09 -67.50 -147.41
C VAL A 5 -3.95 -67.06 -146.46
N VAL A 6 -2.81 -66.57 -146.96
CA VAL A 6 -1.62 -66.28 -146.13
C VAL A 6 -1.60 -64.85 -145.54
N VAL A 7 -2.29 -63.89 -146.16
CA VAL A 7 -2.25 -62.48 -145.70
C VAL A 7 -3.17 -62.22 -144.49
N GLY A 8 -4.19 -63.05 -144.27
CA GLY A 8 -5.13 -62.88 -143.17
C GLY A 8 -4.60 -63.22 -141.76
N TYR A 9 -3.51 -63.98 -141.64
CA TYR A 9 -3.05 -64.49 -140.35
C TYR A 9 -2.07 -63.56 -139.61
N VAL A 10 -1.44 -62.60 -140.31
CA VAL A 10 -0.39 -61.75 -139.72
C VAL A 10 -0.97 -60.56 -138.94
N TYR A 11 -2.20 -60.12 -139.23
CA TYR A 11 -2.74 -58.88 -138.67
C TYR A 11 -3.53 -59.01 -137.34
N THR A 12 -3.68 -60.23 -136.79
CA THR A 12 -4.49 -60.46 -135.58
C THR A 12 -3.70 -60.76 -134.30
N VAL A 13 -2.41 -61.12 -134.38
CA VAL A 13 -1.69 -61.68 -133.21
C VAL A 13 -0.80 -60.67 -132.46
N ARG A 14 -0.56 -59.46 -133.00
CA ARG A 14 0.36 -58.49 -132.39
C ARG A 14 -0.17 -57.55 -131.28
N PRO A 15 -1.47 -57.31 -131.04
CA PRO A 15 -1.89 -56.35 -130.01
C PRO A 15 -2.16 -56.94 -128.61
N VAL A 16 -1.83 -58.21 -128.35
CA VAL A 16 -2.17 -58.87 -127.07
C VAL A 16 -1.06 -58.76 -126.00
N PHE A 17 0.21 -58.66 -126.39
CA PHE A 17 1.33 -58.69 -125.43
C PHE A 17 1.77 -57.31 -124.86
N GLN A 18 1.15 -56.20 -125.27
CA GLN A 18 1.42 -54.88 -124.70
C GLN A 18 0.56 -54.52 -123.47
N LYS A 19 -0.44 -55.34 -123.13
CA LYS A 19 -1.31 -55.08 -121.97
C LYS A 19 -0.76 -55.59 -120.64
N GLU A 20 0.22 -56.50 -120.63
CA GLU A 20 0.81 -57.03 -119.39
C GLU A 20 1.88 -56.12 -118.78
N VAL A 21 2.82 -55.59 -119.56
CA VAL A 21 3.92 -54.74 -119.01
C VAL A 21 3.40 -53.39 -118.47
N ILE A 22 2.38 -52.81 -119.13
CA ILE A 22 1.75 -51.56 -118.67
C ILE A 22 0.99 -51.79 -117.35
N SER A 23 0.47 -53.01 -117.13
CA SER A 23 -0.24 -53.35 -115.88
C SER A 23 0.71 -53.51 -114.69
N GLU A 24 1.95 -53.94 -114.93
CA GLU A 24 2.95 -54.17 -113.88
C GLU A 24 3.57 -52.84 -113.39
N ASP A 25 3.87 -51.91 -114.29
CA ASP A 25 4.34 -50.56 -113.91
C ASP A 25 3.24 -49.71 -113.27
N LEU A 26 1.98 -49.84 -113.71
CA LEU A 26 0.83 -49.22 -113.03
C LEU A 26 0.63 -49.80 -111.62
N ALA A 27 0.84 -51.09 -111.42
CA ALA A 27 0.76 -51.73 -110.10
C ALA A 27 1.89 -51.24 -109.17
N ARG A 28 3.12 -51.10 -109.66
CA ARG A 28 4.23 -50.53 -108.88
C ARG A 28 4.00 -49.06 -108.54
N LEU A 29 3.54 -48.24 -109.48
CA LEU A 29 3.22 -46.84 -109.22
C LEU A 29 2.09 -46.69 -108.19
N GLN A 30 1.08 -47.56 -108.22
CA GLN A 30 0.01 -47.58 -107.22
C GLN A 30 0.51 -48.00 -105.83
N ILE A 31 1.46 -48.94 -105.76
CA ILE A 31 2.08 -49.33 -104.49
C ILE A 31 2.91 -48.18 -103.91
N ASP A 32 3.70 -47.51 -104.74
CA ASP A 32 4.52 -46.37 -104.29
C ASP A 32 3.67 -45.13 -103.96
N GLN A 33 2.62 -44.85 -104.72
CA GLN A 33 1.63 -43.83 -104.34
C GLN A 33 0.99 -44.15 -103.00
N ARG A 34 0.56 -45.40 -102.76
CA ARG A 34 0.00 -45.81 -101.47
C ARG A 34 1.02 -45.67 -100.34
N LYS A 35 2.29 -45.98 -100.58
CA LYS A 35 3.36 -45.89 -99.58
C LYS A 35 3.69 -44.45 -99.23
N LEU A 36 3.77 -43.56 -100.23
CA LEU A 36 3.91 -42.11 -100.04
C LEU A 36 2.69 -41.52 -99.35
N GLN A 37 1.49 -41.93 -99.72
CA GLN A 37 0.25 -41.51 -99.08
C GLN A 37 0.22 -41.93 -97.61
N GLN A 38 0.63 -43.16 -97.28
CA GLN A 38 0.79 -43.61 -95.90
C GLN A 38 1.87 -42.86 -95.12
N GLN A 39 2.98 -42.46 -95.76
CA GLN A 39 4.02 -41.65 -95.11
C GLN A 39 3.56 -40.22 -94.85
N MET A 40 2.85 -39.62 -95.83
CA MET A 40 2.25 -38.30 -95.69
C MET A 40 1.14 -38.30 -94.63
N GLU A 41 0.30 -39.32 -94.59
CA GLU A 41 -0.72 -39.51 -93.56
C GLU A 41 -0.08 -39.64 -92.17
N LYS A 42 0.95 -40.48 -92.02
CA LYS A 42 1.73 -40.58 -90.77
C LYS A 42 2.40 -39.27 -90.36
N GLN A 43 2.95 -38.51 -91.30
CA GLN A 43 3.54 -37.20 -91.01
C GLN A 43 2.47 -36.18 -90.63
N THR A 44 1.32 -36.20 -91.29
CA THR A 44 0.17 -35.33 -90.99
C THR A 44 -0.39 -35.64 -89.61
N ASP A 45 -0.56 -36.92 -89.27
CA ASP A 45 -0.96 -37.37 -87.93
C ASP A 45 0.08 -36.95 -86.87
N SER A 46 1.37 -37.03 -87.18
CA SER A 46 2.43 -36.58 -86.26
C SER A 46 2.44 -35.07 -86.04
N LEU A 47 2.13 -34.29 -87.09
CA LEU A 47 2.02 -32.83 -87.02
C LEU A 47 0.76 -32.42 -86.25
N LEU A 48 -0.38 -33.07 -86.50
CA LEU A 48 -1.62 -32.86 -85.74
C LEU A 48 -1.45 -33.22 -84.27
N ALA A 49 -0.76 -34.34 -83.97
CA ALA A 49 -0.41 -34.72 -82.60
C ALA A 49 0.56 -33.71 -81.96
N GLY A 50 1.52 -33.17 -82.72
CA GLY A 50 2.43 -32.12 -82.28
C GLY A 50 1.73 -30.78 -81.99
N GLU A 51 0.81 -30.37 -82.86
CA GLU A 51 -0.03 -29.17 -82.67
C GLU A 51 -0.96 -29.33 -81.46
N ALA A 52 -1.57 -30.49 -81.28
CA ALA A 52 -2.39 -30.79 -80.10
C ALA A 52 -1.55 -30.73 -78.81
N LYS A 53 -0.32 -31.25 -78.84
CA LYS A 53 0.62 -31.17 -77.71
C LYS A 53 1.07 -29.74 -77.43
N ASN A 54 1.35 -28.95 -78.46
CA ASN A 54 1.71 -27.53 -78.30
C ASN A 54 0.55 -26.70 -77.75
N ARG A 55 -0.70 -26.98 -78.15
CA ARG A 55 -1.88 -26.36 -77.55
C ARG A 55 -2.02 -26.73 -76.07
N ALA A 56 -1.89 -28.01 -75.73
CA ALA A 56 -1.93 -28.45 -74.33
C ALA A 56 -0.83 -27.79 -73.46
N LEU A 57 0.39 -27.65 -73.99
CA LEU A 57 1.48 -26.94 -73.32
C LEU A 57 1.22 -25.44 -73.18
N ALA A 58 0.58 -24.81 -74.17
CA ALA A 58 0.18 -23.41 -74.10
C ALA A 58 -0.91 -23.18 -73.04
N ASP A 59 -1.88 -24.09 -72.94
CA ASP A 59 -2.93 -24.06 -71.92
C ASP A 59 -2.35 -24.28 -70.51
N GLU A 60 -1.42 -25.24 -70.37
CA GLU A 60 -0.70 -25.49 -69.12
C GLU A 60 0.14 -24.27 -68.69
N ARG A 61 0.86 -23.66 -69.63
CA ARG A 61 1.63 -22.44 -69.38
C ARG A 61 0.74 -21.28 -68.93
N SER A 62 -0.39 -21.07 -69.59
CA SER A 62 -1.38 -20.05 -69.22
C SER A 62 -1.94 -20.30 -67.82
N SER A 63 -2.23 -21.57 -67.49
CA SER A 63 -2.68 -21.97 -66.15
C SER A 63 -1.62 -21.69 -65.08
N ILE A 64 -0.36 -22.05 -65.33
CA ILE A 64 0.76 -21.80 -64.43
C ILE A 64 1.00 -20.30 -64.24
N GLU A 65 0.97 -19.51 -65.32
CA GLU A 65 1.08 -18.05 -65.24
C GLU A 65 -0.05 -17.44 -64.39
N GLY A 66 -1.28 -17.96 -64.52
CA GLY A 66 -2.42 -17.59 -63.67
C GLY A 66 -2.21 -17.94 -62.19
N GLN A 67 -1.66 -19.13 -61.90
CA GLN A 67 -1.33 -19.55 -60.53
C GLN A 67 -0.22 -18.70 -59.92
N ILE A 68 0.82 -18.35 -60.69
CA ILE A 68 1.91 -17.47 -60.25
C ILE A 68 1.36 -16.08 -59.90
N LEU A 69 0.47 -15.51 -60.73
CA LEU A 69 -0.17 -14.23 -60.43
C LEU A 69 -1.00 -14.29 -59.15
N ALA A 70 -1.79 -15.35 -58.96
CA ALA A 70 -2.58 -15.54 -57.75
C ALA A 70 -1.71 -15.71 -56.49
N LEU A 71 -0.60 -16.44 -56.59
CA LEU A 71 0.38 -16.60 -55.51
C LEU A 71 1.06 -15.27 -55.17
N ASN A 72 1.48 -14.50 -56.18
CA ASN A 72 2.09 -13.18 -55.98
C ASN A 72 1.13 -12.21 -55.29
N GLN A 73 -0.16 -12.23 -55.66
CA GLN A 73 -1.19 -11.44 -54.97
C GLN A 73 -1.38 -11.88 -53.52
N LYS A 74 -1.36 -13.19 -53.24
CA LYS A 74 -1.43 -13.72 -51.86
C LYS A 74 -0.21 -13.33 -51.04
N ILE A 75 1.00 -13.37 -51.61
CA ILE A 75 2.24 -12.94 -50.95
C ILE A 75 2.14 -11.45 -50.60
N ALA A 76 1.78 -10.59 -51.56
CA ALA A 76 1.64 -9.16 -51.32
C ALA A 76 0.58 -8.84 -50.24
N ALA A 77 -0.56 -9.56 -50.24
CA ALA A 77 -1.58 -9.42 -49.20
C ALA A 77 -1.07 -9.90 -47.82
N SER A 78 -0.32 -11.00 -47.78
CA SER A 78 0.29 -11.54 -46.56
C SER A 78 1.34 -10.59 -45.99
N GLU A 79 2.23 -10.04 -46.82
CA GLU A 79 3.23 -9.06 -46.40
C GLU A 79 2.59 -7.80 -45.84
N LYS A 80 1.50 -7.31 -46.46
CA LYS A 80 0.73 -6.19 -45.93
C LYS A 80 0.10 -6.53 -44.58
N SER A 81 -0.49 -7.72 -44.45
CA SER A 81 -1.08 -8.18 -43.20
C SER A 81 -0.04 -8.32 -42.07
N GLU A 82 1.16 -8.81 -42.37
CA GLU A 82 2.26 -8.91 -41.42
C GLU A 82 2.72 -7.52 -40.96
N ARG A 83 2.87 -6.56 -41.88
CA ARG A 83 3.23 -5.17 -41.54
C ARG A 83 2.16 -4.53 -40.65
N ASP A 84 0.88 -4.72 -40.97
CA ASP A 84 -0.23 -4.20 -40.16
C ASP A 84 -0.27 -4.85 -38.76
N ALA A 85 -0.01 -6.16 -38.68
CA ALA A 85 0.05 -6.89 -37.42
C ALA A 85 1.24 -6.43 -36.56
N LYS A 86 2.42 -6.25 -37.17
CA LYS A 86 3.62 -5.72 -36.49
C LYS A 86 3.38 -4.30 -35.97
N THR A 87 2.73 -3.46 -36.76
CA THR A 87 2.40 -2.07 -36.35
C THR A 87 1.41 -2.07 -35.17
N ARG A 88 0.39 -2.94 -35.20
CA ARG A 88 -0.55 -3.11 -34.08
C ARG A 88 0.14 -3.65 -32.82
N ALA A 89 1.02 -4.63 -32.96
CA ALA A 89 1.80 -5.17 -31.85
C ALA A 89 2.72 -4.11 -31.22
N GLN A 90 3.40 -3.31 -32.04
CA GLN A 90 4.23 -2.20 -31.56
C GLN A 90 3.41 -1.14 -30.82
N LYS A 91 2.24 -0.77 -31.36
CA LYS A 91 1.33 0.17 -30.71
C LYS A 91 0.82 -0.37 -29.36
N ALA A 92 0.39 -1.63 -29.32
CA ALA A 92 -0.05 -2.27 -28.08
C ALA A 92 1.09 -2.37 -27.04
N ALA A 93 2.32 -2.66 -27.46
CA ALA A 93 3.48 -2.67 -26.57
C ALA A 93 3.77 -1.29 -25.98
N ALA A 94 3.69 -0.23 -26.80
CA ALA A 94 3.85 1.14 -26.32
C ALA A 94 2.73 1.55 -25.35
N GLU A 95 1.48 1.17 -25.62
CA GLU A 95 0.33 1.40 -24.72
C GLU A 95 0.45 0.62 -23.41
N ALA A 96 0.98 -0.60 -23.44
CA ALA A 96 1.25 -1.38 -22.22
C ALA A 96 2.32 -0.71 -21.34
N MET A 97 3.42 -0.24 -21.93
CA MET A 97 4.48 0.46 -21.20
C MET A 97 3.97 1.78 -20.56
N THR A 98 3.13 2.54 -21.26
CA THR A 98 2.54 3.77 -20.70
C THR A 98 1.53 3.46 -19.61
N ALA A 99 0.74 2.40 -19.75
CA ALA A 99 -0.18 1.93 -18.72
C ALA A 99 0.56 1.47 -17.45
N GLU A 100 1.64 0.69 -17.59
CA GLU A 100 2.47 0.22 -16.47
C GLU A 100 3.10 1.37 -15.70
N SER A 101 3.73 2.32 -16.40
CA SER A 101 4.31 3.52 -15.77
C SER A 101 3.26 4.39 -15.07
N THR A 102 2.06 4.51 -15.66
CA THR A 102 0.93 5.23 -15.04
C THR A 102 0.42 4.52 -13.79
N LEU A 103 0.30 3.19 -13.84
CA LEU A 103 -0.09 2.37 -12.70
C LEU A 103 0.91 2.52 -11.55
N ALA A 104 2.21 2.41 -11.82
CA ALA A 104 3.26 2.59 -10.82
C ALA A 104 3.20 3.98 -10.16
N ARG A 105 2.96 5.02 -10.97
CA ARG A 105 2.77 6.39 -10.45
C ARG A 105 1.55 6.50 -9.54
N LEU A 106 0.41 5.94 -9.95
CA LEU A 106 -0.83 5.96 -9.15
C LEU A 106 -0.68 5.16 -7.85
N GLN A 107 -0.01 4.01 -7.88
CA GLN A 107 0.29 3.22 -6.68
C GLN A 107 1.17 3.98 -5.70
N SER A 108 2.20 4.68 -6.20
CA SER A 108 3.06 5.54 -5.39
C SER A 108 2.27 6.72 -4.78
N GLN A 109 1.43 7.38 -5.56
CA GLN A 109 0.55 8.45 -5.05
C GLN A 109 -0.41 7.95 -3.98
N HIS A 110 -1.04 6.79 -4.20
CA HIS A 110 -1.94 6.19 -3.22
C HIS A 110 -1.22 5.79 -1.93
N TYR A 111 -0.03 5.21 -2.03
CA TYR A 111 0.81 4.93 -0.87
C TYR A 111 1.14 6.21 -0.09
N ASN A 112 1.57 7.27 -0.77
CA ASN A 112 1.92 8.54 -0.14
C ASN A 112 0.73 9.21 0.55
N LEU A 113 -0.47 9.14 -0.05
CA LEU A 113 -1.70 9.65 0.57
C LEU A 113 -2.06 8.89 1.86
N LYS A 114 -1.93 7.56 1.84
CA LYS A 114 -2.16 6.74 3.04
C LYS A 114 -1.11 7.00 4.11
N LEU A 115 0.14 7.17 3.72
CA LEU A 115 1.21 7.58 4.63
C LEU A 115 0.91 8.94 5.26
N SER A 116 0.54 9.96 4.48
CA SER A 116 0.22 11.28 5.02
C SER A 116 -0.99 11.26 5.96
N SER A 117 -2.00 10.44 5.65
CA SER A 117 -3.15 10.22 6.55
C SER A 117 -2.74 9.55 7.86
N LEU A 118 -1.89 8.52 7.81
CA LEU A 118 -1.37 7.82 8.99
C LEU A 118 -0.57 8.76 9.92
N LEU A 119 0.22 9.66 9.32
CA LEU A 119 1.00 10.69 10.02
C LEU A 119 0.16 11.88 10.48
N GLY A 120 -1.16 11.86 10.26
CA GLY A 120 -2.07 12.93 10.69
C GLY A 120 -1.89 14.26 9.93
N GLN A 121 -1.29 14.22 8.74
CA GLN A 121 -1.16 15.39 7.86
C GLN A 121 -2.45 15.69 7.08
N GLN A 122 -3.43 14.78 7.15
CA GLN A 122 -4.84 14.95 6.76
C GLN A 122 -5.71 14.22 7.80
N GLU A 123 -6.96 14.69 7.99
CA GLU A 123 -7.98 14.34 9.01
C GLU A 123 -7.58 13.38 10.15
N LEU A 124 -7.85 13.83 11.38
CA LEU A 124 -7.53 13.20 12.68
C LEU A 124 -7.24 11.69 12.60
N PRO A 125 -5.96 11.28 12.73
CA PRO A 125 -5.60 9.87 12.64
C PRO A 125 -6.29 9.07 13.74
N SER A 126 -6.62 7.81 13.46
CA SER A 126 -7.31 6.90 14.39
C SER A 126 -6.55 6.72 15.72
N SER A 127 -5.22 6.87 15.71
CA SER A 127 -4.39 6.91 16.92
C SER A 127 -4.71 8.12 17.80
N LEU A 128 -4.96 9.30 17.21
CA LEU A 128 -5.46 10.47 17.94
C LEU A 128 -6.88 10.25 18.44
N GLY A 129 -7.73 9.55 17.68
CA GLY A 129 -9.08 9.16 18.13
C GLY A 129 -9.04 8.26 19.37
N LEU A 130 -8.16 7.24 19.38
CA LEU A 130 -7.94 6.37 20.54
C LEU A 130 -7.32 7.14 21.72
N MET A 131 -6.38 8.05 21.44
CA MET A 131 -5.77 8.91 22.45
C MET A 131 -6.79 9.89 23.05
N LEU A 132 -7.67 10.50 22.25
CA LEU A 132 -8.73 11.40 22.68
C LEU A 132 -9.82 10.67 23.48
N GLN A 133 -10.30 9.51 22.99
CA GLN A 133 -11.29 8.71 23.70
C GLN A 133 -10.77 8.23 25.06
N ARG A 134 -9.46 8.00 25.17
CA ARG A 134 -8.81 7.48 26.39
C ARG A 134 -8.28 8.58 27.31
N THR A 135 -7.86 9.74 26.80
CA THR A 135 -7.59 10.93 27.62
C THR A 135 -8.87 11.41 28.31
N TRP A 136 -10.03 11.27 27.68
CA TRP A 136 -11.33 11.47 28.35
C TRP A 136 -11.60 10.46 29.46
N GLN A 137 -11.10 9.22 29.33
CA GLN A 137 -11.18 8.20 30.39
C GLN A 137 -10.09 8.37 31.47
N SER A 138 -8.93 8.94 31.16
CA SER A 138 -7.88 9.21 32.15
C SER A 138 -8.11 10.51 32.92
N LEU A 139 -8.77 11.50 32.31
CA LEU A 139 -9.25 12.71 32.99
C LEU A 139 -10.31 12.41 34.07
N SER A 140 -10.92 11.22 34.06
CA SER A 140 -11.91 10.80 35.05
C SER A 140 -11.39 9.80 36.10
N VAL A 141 -10.13 9.34 36.00
CA VAL A 141 -9.52 8.47 37.00
C VAL A 141 -8.70 9.33 37.97
N ASP A 142 -9.24 9.58 39.16
CA ASP A 142 -8.45 10.13 40.27
C ASP A 142 -7.44 9.06 40.74
N ILE A 143 -6.21 9.17 40.22
CA ILE A 143 -5.11 8.25 40.52
C ILE A 143 -4.70 8.39 41.99
N PHE A 144 -4.52 9.63 42.45
CA PHE A 144 -4.04 9.97 43.77
C PHE A 144 -5.21 10.29 44.70
N ASP A 145 -5.95 9.24 45.11
CA ASP A 145 -7.10 9.38 45.99
C ASP A 145 -6.75 9.11 47.46
N GLU A 146 -7.12 10.04 48.34
CA GLU A 146 -6.95 9.94 49.81
C GLU A 146 -7.78 8.81 50.42
N LYS A 147 -8.88 8.41 49.78
CA LYS A 147 -9.77 7.35 50.28
C LYS A 147 -9.27 5.94 49.97
N ALA A 148 -8.38 5.82 48.98
CA ALA A 148 -7.81 4.55 48.54
C ALA A 148 -6.31 4.73 48.21
N PRO A 149 -5.48 5.17 49.16
CA PRO A 149 -4.07 5.47 48.92
C PRO A 149 -3.24 4.21 48.68
N ASP A 150 -3.75 3.02 49.04
CA ASP A 150 -3.22 1.69 48.79
C ASP A 150 -3.52 1.15 47.37
N ALA A 151 -4.44 1.79 46.64
CA ALA A 151 -4.75 1.44 45.26
C ALA A 151 -3.92 2.23 44.22
N VAL A 152 -3.09 3.19 44.66
CA VAL A 152 -2.35 4.11 43.78
C VAL A 152 -1.44 3.36 42.81
N ALA A 153 -0.68 2.38 43.29
CA ALA A 153 0.23 1.62 42.44
C ALA A 153 -0.52 0.87 41.34
N GLN A 154 -1.64 0.23 41.69
CA GLN A 154 -2.49 -0.48 40.74
C GLN A 154 -3.14 0.48 39.73
N LYS A 155 -3.66 1.63 40.19
CA LYS A 155 -4.23 2.67 39.32
C LYS A 155 -3.20 3.17 38.31
N LEU A 156 -2.02 3.60 38.77
CA LEU A 156 -0.91 4.05 37.93
C LEU A 156 -0.54 3.01 36.86
N LYS A 157 -0.41 1.74 37.27
CA LYS A 157 -0.09 0.63 36.37
C LYS A 157 -1.19 0.40 35.32
N SER A 158 -2.46 0.48 35.72
CA SER A 158 -3.60 0.27 34.81
C SER A 158 -3.78 1.40 33.79
N THR A 159 -3.37 2.62 34.15
CA THR A 159 -3.46 3.80 33.28
C THR A 159 -2.26 3.92 32.34
N GLN A 160 -1.14 3.26 32.64
CA GLN A 160 0.03 3.37 31.77
C GLN A 160 -0.21 2.67 30.44
N VAL A 161 -0.06 3.43 29.36
CA VAL A 161 -0.08 2.94 27.99
C VAL A 161 1.32 3.09 27.41
N GLN A 162 1.86 1.99 26.86
CA GLN A 162 3.13 2.03 26.17
C GLN A 162 2.93 2.53 24.73
N PRO A 163 3.81 3.38 24.18
CA PRO A 163 3.78 3.73 22.76
C PRO A 163 3.79 2.50 21.85
N LEU A 164 4.53 1.45 22.24
CA LEU A 164 4.55 0.17 21.55
C LEU A 164 3.17 -0.50 21.44
N ASP A 165 2.34 -0.43 22.48
CA ASP A 165 0.98 -0.99 22.44
C ASP A 165 0.09 -0.25 21.44
N LEU A 166 0.23 1.08 21.36
CA LEU A 166 -0.47 1.90 20.37
C LEU A 166 0.00 1.56 18.95
N ALA A 167 1.31 1.43 18.74
CA ALA A 167 1.87 1.02 17.45
C ALA A 167 1.34 -0.35 17.02
N ASN A 168 1.34 -1.34 17.92
CA ASN A 168 0.79 -2.67 17.63
C ASN A 168 -0.72 -2.63 17.30
N SER A 169 -1.49 -1.76 17.96
CA SER A 169 -2.90 -1.55 17.63
C SER A 169 -3.07 -0.97 16.22
N THR A 170 -2.27 0.04 15.86
CA THR A 170 -2.25 0.62 14.51
C THR A 170 -1.87 -0.43 13.46
N LEU A 171 -0.84 -1.24 13.73
CA LEU A 171 -0.43 -2.33 12.84
C LEU A 171 -1.59 -3.29 12.56
N LYS A 172 -2.33 -3.71 13.59
CA LYS A 172 -3.52 -4.57 13.41
C LYS A 172 -4.58 -3.92 12.51
N GLN A 173 -4.80 -2.61 12.63
CA GLN A 173 -5.72 -1.88 11.76
C GLN A 173 -5.24 -1.84 10.31
N LEU A 174 -3.94 -1.64 10.09
CA LEU A 174 -3.32 -1.66 8.76
C LEU A 174 -3.40 -3.07 8.13
N GLU A 175 -3.08 -4.12 8.89
CA GLU A 175 -3.18 -5.51 8.45
C GLU A 175 -4.63 -5.90 8.10
N ALA A 176 -5.60 -5.48 8.91
CA ALA A 176 -7.02 -5.70 8.62
C ALA A 176 -7.47 -4.96 7.35
N SER A 177 -6.98 -3.75 7.13
CA SER A 177 -7.26 -2.96 5.93
C SER A 177 -6.64 -3.60 4.68
N ALA A 178 -5.41 -4.11 4.79
CA ALA A 178 -4.73 -4.85 3.72
C ALA A 178 -5.46 -6.15 3.37
N ALA A 179 -5.93 -6.89 4.38
CA ALA A 179 -6.71 -8.11 4.17
C ALA A 179 -8.06 -7.83 3.49
N LYS A 180 -8.74 -6.74 3.86
CA LYS A 180 -10.04 -6.35 3.29
C LYS A 180 -9.95 -5.98 1.80
N HIS A 181 -8.89 -5.29 1.39
CA HIS A 181 -8.69 -4.82 0.02
C HIS A 181 -7.71 -5.69 -0.78
N SER A 182 -7.44 -6.93 -0.35
CA SER A 182 -6.40 -7.78 -0.92
C SER A 182 -6.59 -8.11 -2.41
N ARG A 183 -7.82 -7.96 -2.92
CA ARG A 183 -8.19 -8.18 -4.33
C ARG A 183 -8.21 -6.89 -5.15
N ASP A 184 -8.11 -5.74 -4.50
CA ASP A 184 -8.12 -4.44 -5.17
C ASP A 184 -6.70 -4.03 -5.57
N PRO A 185 -6.52 -3.26 -6.66
CA PRO A 185 -5.23 -2.69 -7.03
C PRO A 185 -4.57 -1.85 -5.93
N GLY A 186 -5.37 -1.37 -4.96
CA GLY A 186 -4.90 -0.64 -3.78
C GLY A 186 -4.43 -1.53 -2.62
N GLY A 187 -4.75 -2.82 -2.62
CA GLY A 187 -4.38 -3.76 -1.56
C GLY A 187 -2.87 -3.99 -1.45
N SER A 188 -2.13 -3.86 -2.56
CA SER A 188 -0.67 -3.93 -2.56
C SER A 188 -0.04 -2.77 -1.79
N SER A 189 -0.61 -1.57 -1.90
CA SER A 189 -0.15 -0.39 -1.16
C SER A 189 -0.41 -0.53 0.34
N ASP A 190 -1.56 -1.11 0.73
CA ASP A 190 -1.88 -1.38 2.13
C ASP A 190 -0.98 -2.43 2.76
N ALA A 191 -0.73 -3.52 2.03
CA ALA A 191 0.18 -4.56 2.47
C ALA A 191 1.61 -4.02 2.63
N LEU A 192 2.07 -3.19 1.69
CA LEU A 192 3.38 -2.54 1.76
C LEU A 192 3.47 -1.59 2.96
N LEU A 193 2.42 -0.80 3.22
CA LEU A 193 2.37 0.11 4.36
C LEU A 193 2.42 -0.66 5.69
N ALA A 194 1.60 -1.73 5.83
CA ALA A 194 1.62 -2.58 7.02
C ALA A 194 2.99 -3.24 7.24
N GLN A 195 3.64 -3.71 6.17
CA GLN A 195 4.97 -4.31 6.24
C GLN A 195 6.03 -3.28 6.68
N ASN A 196 6.03 -2.09 6.09
CA ASN A 196 6.94 -1.00 6.47
C ASN A 196 6.71 -0.57 7.92
N TYR A 197 5.45 -0.46 8.34
CA TYR A 197 5.10 -0.11 9.72
C TYR A 197 5.59 -1.18 10.71
N LYS A 198 5.41 -2.47 10.40
CA LYS A 198 5.91 -3.58 11.21
C LYS A 198 7.44 -3.57 11.34
N LYS A 199 8.14 -3.28 10.24
CA LYS A 199 9.59 -3.11 10.23
C LYS A 199 10.00 -1.93 11.12
N GLY A 200 9.34 -0.80 10.97
CA GLY A 200 9.55 0.41 11.77
C GLY A 200 9.37 0.20 13.29
N ILE A 201 8.36 -0.59 13.70
CA ILE A 201 8.19 -0.97 15.11
C ILE A 201 9.44 -1.68 15.66
N THR A 202 10.04 -2.54 14.84
CA THR A 202 11.24 -3.31 15.23
C THR A 202 12.47 -2.42 15.26
N GLU A 203 12.64 -1.56 14.26
CA GLU A 203 13.78 -0.63 14.14
C GLU A 203 13.79 0.42 15.26
N HIS A 204 12.62 0.94 15.62
CA HIS A 204 12.46 1.99 16.63
C HIS A 204 11.95 1.46 17.99
N ALA A 205 12.07 0.15 18.26
CA ALA A 205 11.53 -0.48 19.47
C ALA A 205 11.98 0.19 20.77
N ALA A 206 13.24 0.65 20.83
CA ALA A 206 13.79 1.35 21.98
C ALA A 206 13.15 2.72 22.22
N GLU A 207 12.74 3.42 21.16
CA GLU A 207 12.05 4.71 21.25
C GLU A 207 10.57 4.55 21.62
N LEU A 208 9.99 3.39 21.33
CA LEU A 208 8.59 3.05 21.60
C LEU A 208 8.36 2.42 22.99
N THR A 209 9.44 2.09 23.71
CA THR A 209 9.37 1.44 25.01
C THR A 209 9.68 2.44 26.11
N CYS A 210 8.68 2.74 26.93
CA CYS A 210 8.84 3.58 28.10
C CYS A 210 9.27 2.77 29.33
N PRO A 211 10.20 3.30 30.14
CA PRO A 211 10.60 2.65 31.38
C PRO A 211 9.37 2.49 32.30
N SER A 212 9.29 1.35 32.99
CA SER A 212 8.25 1.13 33.98
C SER A 212 8.57 1.94 35.24
N PRO A 213 7.69 2.85 35.68
CA PRO A 213 7.89 3.60 36.91
C PRO A 213 7.83 2.66 38.14
N PRO A 214 8.54 2.98 39.23
CA PRO A 214 8.46 2.21 40.46
C PRO A 214 7.15 2.51 41.20
N TYR A 215 6.03 1.93 40.75
CA TYR A 215 4.68 2.26 41.24
C TYR A 215 4.52 2.12 42.75
N GLU A 216 5.14 1.11 43.35
CA GLU A 216 5.12 0.90 44.81
C GLU A 216 5.78 2.06 45.56
N GLN A 217 6.87 2.61 45.02
CA GLN A 217 7.52 3.78 45.63
C GLN A 217 6.62 5.02 45.54
N TRP A 218 5.90 5.19 44.43
CA TRP A 218 4.91 6.27 44.27
C TRP A 218 3.77 6.16 45.28
N GLN A 219 3.24 4.96 45.49
CA GLN A 219 2.23 4.68 46.49
C GLN A 219 2.72 4.96 47.91
N VAL A 220 3.89 4.44 48.29
CA VAL A 220 4.48 4.65 49.62
C VAL A 220 4.77 6.13 49.86
N ALA A 221 5.31 6.84 48.86
CA ALA A 221 5.56 8.27 48.97
C ALA A 221 4.26 9.08 49.16
N PHE A 222 3.20 8.73 48.44
CA PHE A 222 1.89 9.38 48.57
C PHE A 222 1.27 9.13 49.96
N GLN A 223 1.29 7.87 50.42
CA GLN A 223 0.84 7.50 51.76
C GLN A 223 1.62 8.24 52.85
N SER A 224 2.95 8.29 52.71
CA SER A 224 3.82 9.02 53.63
C SER A 224 3.46 10.50 53.65
N ALA A 225 3.27 11.14 52.49
CA ALA A 225 2.89 12.54 52.39
C ALA A 225 1.52 12.82 53.03
N LEU A 226 0.54 11.92 52.87
CA LEU A 226 -0.76 12.00 53.54
C LEU A 226 -0.68 11.78 55.06
N SER A 227 0.34 11.08 55.56
CA SER A 227 0.52 10.82 57.00
C SER A 227 1.32 11.90 57.72
N GLN A 228 2.15 12.67 57.01
CA GLN A 228 2.98 13.76 57.57
C GLN A 228 2.18 15.06 57.74
N THR A 229 1.10 15.00 58.51
CA THR A 229 0.08 16.06 58.57
C THR A 229 0.24 17.02 59.75
N SER A 230 0.90 16.60 60.83
CA SER A 230 0.89 17.34 62.10
C SER A 230 1.54 18.72 62.03
N GLN A 231 2.70 18.84 61.39
CA GLN A 231 3.43 20.10 61.29
C GLN A 231 2.81 21.08 60.28
N PRO A 232 2.48 20.67 59.03
CA PRO A 232 1.84 21.56 58.06
C PRO A 232 0.47 22.07 58.51
N ILE A 233 -0.36 21.21 59.14
CA ILE A 233 -1.66 21.61 59.67
C ILE A 233 -1.49 22.64 60.78
N LYS A 234 -0.55 22.41 61.72
CA LYS A 234 -0.30 23.34 62.81
C LYS A 234 0.14 24.71 62.29
N THR A 235 1.06 24.75 61.32
CA THR A 235 1.48 25.99 60.68
C THR A 235 0.32 26.70 59.97
N CYS A 236 -0.55 25.95 59.27
CA CYS A 236 -1.75 26.50 58.64
C CYS A 236 -2.72 27.12 59.65
N ILE A 237 -2.97 26.44 60.77
CA ILE A 237 -3.82 26.96 61.87
C ILE A 237 -3.22 28.24 62.46
N ASP A 238 -1.92 28.21 62.78
CA ASP A 238 -1.22 29.37 63.35
C ASP A 238 -1.28 30.57 62.39
N GLU A 239 -1.13 30.35 61.09
CA GLU A 239 -1.23 31.40 60.08
C GLU A 239 -2.66 31.93 59.92
N ALA A 240 -3.67 31.05 59.94
CA ALA A 240 -5.07 31.46 59.92
C ALA A 240 -5.42 32.37 61.12
N PHE A 241 -4.92 32.03 62.31
CA PHE A 241 -5.09 32.87 63.50
C PHE A 241 -4.35 34.20 63.40
N LYS A 242 -3.13 34.24 62.83
CA LYS A 242 -2.42 35.51 62.58
C LYS A 242 -3.20 36.41 61.62
N GLN A 243 -3.69 35.85 60.51
CA GLN A 243 -4.47 36.61 59.53
C GLN A 243 -5.75 37.16 60.15
N ARG A 244 -6.44 36.36 60.96
CA ARG A 244 -7.63 36.83 61.69
C ARG A 244 -7.32 37.92 62.70
N ALA A 245 -6.23 37.78 63.46
CA ALA A 245 -5.80 38.81 64.41
C ALA A 245 -5.55 40.16 63.71
N ILE A 246 -4.98 40.13 62.51
CA ILE A 246 -4.79 41.33 61.68
C ILE A 246 -6.14 41.89 61.21
N GLN A 247 -7.03 41.05 60.68
CA GLN A 247 -8.34 41.46 60.14
C GLN A 247 -9.27 42.05 61.20
N GLU A 248 -9.27 41.48 62.41
CA GLU A 248 -10.11 41.93 63.52
C GLU A 248 -9.41 42.97 64.42
N GLY A 249 -8.17 43.35 64.12
CA GLY A 249 -7.41 44.37 64.86
C GLY A 249 -7.06 43.95 66.29
N TRP A 250 -6.88 42.65 66.54
CA TRP A 250 -6.53 42.13 67.86
C TRP A 250 -5.10 42.50 68.25
N ASN A 251 -4.93 43.06 69.45
CA ASN A 251 -3.62 43.31 70.03
C ASN A 251 -3.06 42.04 70.71
N PRO A 252 -1.74 41.97 71.00
CA PRO A 252 -1.12 40.76 71.57
C PRO A 252 -1.75 40.28 72.88
N SER A 253 -2.20 41.21 73.73
CA SER A 253 -2.86 40.90 75.01
C SER A 253 -4.24 40.26 74.80
N GLN A 254 -4.99 40.73 73.80
CA GLN A 254 -6.27 40.14 73.39
C GLN A 254 -6.07 38.74 72.82
N VAL A 255 -5.06 38.54 71.96
CA VAL A 255 -4.72 37.22 71.41
C VAL A 255 -4.42 36.22 72.54
N GLU A 256 -3.60 36.61 73.52
CA GLU A 256 -3.24 35.73 74.65
C GLU A 256 -4.44 35.39 75.55
N SER A 257 -5.36 36.35 75.75
CA SER A 257 -6.62 36.10 76.46
C SER A 257 -7.53 35.14 75.68
N LEU A 258 -7.71 35.40 74.39
CA LEU A 258 -8.54 34.57 73.50
C LEU A 258 -8.01 33.14 73.43
N ARG A 259 -6.69 32.94 73.39
CA ARG A 259 -6.05 31.61 73.34
C ARG A 259 -6.48 30.67 74.47
N LYS A 260 -6.92 31.21 75.61
CA LYS A 260 -7.40 30.46 76.78
C LYS A 260 -8.92 30.24 76.78
N SER A 261 -9.65 30.87 75.86
CA SER A 261 -11.11 30.82 75.77
C SER A 261 -11.61 29.60 75.00
N ASP A 262 -12.89 29.25 75.23
CA ASP A 262 -13.54 28.18 74.47
C ASP A 262 -13.78 28.56 73.00
N PHE A 263 -13.93 29.86 72.72
CA PHE A 263 -13.98 30.39 71.35
C PHE A 263 -12.74 29.98 70.54
N TRP A 264 -11.54 30.10 71.13
CA TRP A 264 -10.31 29.72 70.43
C TRP A 264 -10.25 28.23 70.14
N LYS A 265 -10.65 27.37 71.09
CA LYS A 265 -10.69 25.92 70.88
C LYS A 265 -11.68 25.54 69.77
N GLN A 266 -12.86 26.15 69.76
CA GLN A 266 -13.86 25.91 68.72
C GLN A 266 -13.36 26.37 67.35
N GLN A 267 -12.72 27.53 67.28
CA GLN A 267 -12.16 28.07 66.05
C GLN A 267 -10.96 27.25 65.55
N GLU A 268 -10.10 26.78 66.46
CA GLU A 268 -8.98 25.89 66.15
C GLU A 268 -9.49 24.58 65.52
N GLY A 269 -10.58 24.02 66.04
CA GLY A 269 -11.23 22.85 65.45
C GLY A 269 -11.71 23.10 64.01
N SER A 270 -12.33 24.26 63.75
CA SER A 270 -12.77 24.65 62.41
C SER A 270 -11.60 24.83 61.44
N TYR A 271 -10.54 25.54 61.88
CA TYR A 271 -9.33 25.70 61.08
C TYR A 271 -8.61 24.39 60.83
N ARG A 272 -8.59 23.47 61.80
CA ARG A 272 -8.01 22.15 61.62
C ARG A 272 -8.67 21.40 60.46
N VAL A 273 -10.00 21.34 60.42
CA VAL A 273 -10.73 20.68 59.32
C VAL A 273 -10.40 21.32 57.97
N SER A 274 -10.42 22.66 57.90
CA SER A 274 -10.07 23.37 56.66
C SER A 274 -8.62 23.13 56.22
N CYS A 275 -7.67 23.16 57.16
CA CYS A 275 -6.26 22.91 56.91
C CYS A 275 -5.99 21.45 56.51
N GLU A 276 -6.70 20.47 57.07
CA GLU A 276 -6.63 19.06 56.66
C GLU A 276 -7.06 18.89 55.21
N VAL A 277 -8.21 19.44 54.82
CA VAL A 277 -8.70 19.40 53.44
C VAL A 277 -7.72 20.08 52.49
N SER A 278 -7.23 21.27 52.85
CA SER A 278 -6.26 22.02 52.05
C SER A 278 -4.94 21.27 51.87
N HIS A 279 -4.45 20.62 52.94
CA HIS A 279 -3.23 19.81 52.90
C HIS A 279 -3.39 18.62 51.95
N VAL A 280 -4.47 17.85 52.10
CA VAL A 280 -4.74 16.68 51.26
C VAL A 280 -4.85 17.09 49.79
N TYR A 281 -5.61 18.15 49.49
CA TYR A 281 -5.73 18.68 48.13
C TYR A 281 -4.36 19.10 47.56
N THR A 282 -3.53 19.77 48.36
CA THR A 282 -2.20 20.22 47.91
C THR A 282 -1.28 19.04 47.62
N VAL A 283 -1.29 18.00 48.48
CA VAL A 283 -0.54 16.76 48.23
C VAL A 283 -1.01 16.09 46.95
N LYS A 284 -2.32 15.91 46.76
CA LYS A 284 -2.90 15.30 45.55
C LYS A 284 -2.42 15.99 44.27
N ILE A 285 -2.57 17.32 44.19
CA ILE A 285 -2.17 18.05 42.99
C ILE A 285 -0.64 18.02 42.80
N ALA A 286 0.15 18.09 43.87
CA ALA A 286 1.60 18.03 43.73
C ALA A 286 2.08 16.69 43.15
N PHE A 287 1.44 15.59 43.53
CA PHE A 287 1.69 14.26 42.98
C PHE A 287 1.18 14.11 41.54
N ASP A 288 0.00 14.63 41.23
CA ASP A 288 -0.54 14.64 39.86
C ASP A 288 0.35 15.44 38.89
N ASP A 289 0.77 16.64 39.29
CA ASP A 289 1.71 17.47 38.52
C ASP A 289 3.06 16.76 38.33
N ALA A 290 3.57 16.12 39.38
CA ALA A 290 4.83 15.37 39.31
C ALA A 290 4.70 14.16 38.38
N TRP A 291 3.59 13.44 38.44
CA TRP A 291 3.31 12.30 37.56
C TRP A 291 3.16 12.74 36.10
N LYS A 292 2.45 13.84 35.82
CA LYS A 292 2.34 14.40 34.46
C LYS A 292 3.69 14.80 33.89
N ALA A 293 4.53 15.48 34.68
CA ALA A 293 5.88 15.83 34.28
C ALA A 293 6.76 14.59 34.04
N ALA A 294 6.55 13.55 34.84
CA ALA A 294 7.23 12.27 34.70
C ALA A 294 6.79 11.52 33.43
N ASP A 295 5.49 11.46 33.13
CA ASP A 295 4.98 10.72 31.98
C ASP A 295 5.11 11.50 30.67
N GLU A 296 5.46 12.80 30.72
CA GLU A 296 5.59 13.68 29.54
C GLU A 296 6.49 13.12 28.41
N PRO A 297 7.70 12.57 28.67
CA PRO A 297 8.52 11.99 27.61
C PRO A 297 7.83 10.80 26.92
N CYS A 298 7.03 10.05 27.66
CA CYS A 298 6.24 8.94 27.14
C CYS A 298 5.01 9.42 26.39
N GLU A 299 4.35 10.47 26.88
CA GLU A 299 3.23 11.10 26.20
C GLU A 299 3.64 11.65 24.83
N GLN A 300 4.79 12.31 24.74
CA GLN A 300 5.33 12.78 23.45
C GLN A 300 5.51 11.63 22.45
N ARG A 301 5.97 10.46 22.90
CA ARG A 301 6.12 9.26 22.06
C ARG A 301 4.79 8.63 21.69
N ARG A 302 3.79 8.65 22.59
CA ARG A 302 2.42 8.19 22.28
C ARG A 302 1.77 9.06 21.21
N ILE A 303 1.97 10.38 21.27
CA ILE A 303 1.45 11.33 20.27
C ILE A 303 2.15 11.13 18.92
N SER A 304 3.47 11.00 18.92
CA SER A 304 4.29 10.85 17.71
C SER A 304 4.55 9.38 17.33
N VAL A 305 3.73 8.44 17.79
CA VAL A 305 3.99 7.00 17.61
C VAL A 305 4.14 6.61 16.15
N ASN A 306 3.28 7.16 15.27
CA ASN A 306 3.32 6.88 13.84
C ASN A 306 4.52 7.53 13.15
N ASP A 307 4.90 8.74 13.58
CA ASP A 307 6.09 9.42 13.06
C ASP A 307 7.35 8.62 13.40
N ILE A 308 7.47 8.17 14.66
CA ILE A 308 8.60 7.38 15.14
C ILE A 308 8.68 6.07 14.36
N VAL A 309 7.58 5.31 14.28
CA VAL A 309 7.56 4.03 13.55
C VAL A 309 7.94 4.20 12.08
N MET A 310 7.47 5.27 11.43
CA MET A 310 7.76 5.50 10.01
C MET A 310 9.07 6.25 9.76
N GLY A 311 9.89 6.50 10.79
CA GLY A 311 11.14 7.25 10.67
C GLY A 311 10.95 8.69 10.16
N SER A 312 9.76 9.25 10.33
CA SER A 312 9.42 10.59 9.88
C SER A 312 9.97 11.65 10.83
N PRO A 313 10.35 12.85 10.35
CA PRO A 313 10.90 13.89 11.21
C PRO A 313 9.89 14.33 12.27
N VAL A 314 10.21 14.11 13.55
CA VAL A 314 9.39 14.60 14.65
C VAL A 314 9.61 16.11 14.82
N VAL A 315 8.54 16.90 14.71
CA VAL A 315 8.58 18.39 14.73
C VAL A 315 9.26 18.95 15.98
N LYS A 316 9.18 18.25 17.11
CA LYS A 316 9.86 18.59 18.36
C LYS A 316 10.83 17.49 18.74
N LYS A 317 12.04 17.88 19.16
CA LYS A 317 13.03 16.94 19.71
C LYS A 317 12.42 16.24 20.93
N LEU A 318 12.28 14.91 20.86
CA LEU A 318 11.72 14.10 21.93
C LEU A 318 12.58 14.24 23.19
N LYS A 319 11.93 14.43 24.34
CA LYS A 319 12.61 14.40 25.65
C LYS A 319 13.23 13.02 25.89
N ALA A 320 14.35 12.99 26.61
CA ALA A 320 14.99 11.73 26.98
C ALA A 320 14.06 10.92 27.91
N LEU A 321 14.09 9.59 27.75
CA LEU A 321 13.42 8.69 28.68
C LEU A 321 14.23 8.62 29.98
N SER A 322 13.55 8.73 31.11
CA SER A 322 14.15 8.53 32.43
C SER A 322 13.23 7.69 33.31
N ILE A 323 13.81 6.98 34.27
CA ILE A 323 13.01 6.33 35.32
C ILE A 323 12.54 7.44 36.26
N HIS A 324 11.22 7.57 36.42
CA HIS A 324 10.65 8.67 37.18
C HIS A 324 10.33 8.27 38.61
N LEU A 325 10.92 8.99 39.55
CA LEU A 325 10.72 8.81 40.99
C LEU A 325 9.60 9.74 41.49
N PRO A 326 8.91 9.37 42.58
CA PRO A 326 7.94 10.25 43.23
C PRO A 326 8.61 11.53 43.76
N PRO A 327 7.84 12.61 43.95
CA PRO A 327 8.36 13.85 44.52
C PRO A 327 8.88 13.60 45.94
N THR A 328 10.04 14.18 46.24
CA THR A 328 10.65 14.12 47.58
C THR A 328 9.87 14.98 48.58
N PRO A 329 9.95 14.71 49.89
CA PRO A 329 9.33 15.56 50.92
C PRO A 329 9.72 17.04 50.83
N ASP A 330 10.97 17.34 50.45
CA ASP A 330 11.47 18.71 50.30
C ASP A 330 10.88 19.42 49.06
N GLU A 331 10.62 18.68 47.98
CA GLU A 331 9.95 19.20 46.79
C GLU A 331 8.46 19.44 47.05
N LEU A 332 7.80 18.53 47.78
CA LEU A 332 6.43 18.70 48.24
C LEU A 332 6.31 19.95 49.13
N THR A 333 7.18 20.08 50.13
CA THR A 333 7.20 21.24 51.04
C THR A 333 7.42 22.56 50.29
N ARG A 334 8.34 22.59 49.33
CA ARG A 334 8.55 23.77 48.48
C ARG A 334 7.33 24.12 47.62
N LYS A 335 6.66 23.13 47.02
CA LYS A 335 5.45 23.35 46.21
C LYS A 335 4.26 23.78 47.06
N VAL A 336 4.09 23.20 48.24
CA VAL A 336 3.06 23.58 49.23
C VAL A 336 3.26 25.05 49.65
N ASN A 337 4.48 25.42 50.01
CA ASN A 337 4.81 26.78 50.46
C ASN A 337 4.72 27.82 49.31
N ALA A 338 5.12 27.46 48.09
CA ALA A 338 5.03 28.34 46.93
C ALA A 338 3.56 28.67 46.57
N ARG A 339 2.64 27.70 46.69
CA ARG A 339 1.21 27.95 46.47
C ARG A 339 0.58 28.81 47.55
N ALA A 340 0.98 28.63 48.80
CA ALA A 340 0.56 29.50 49.90
C ALA A 340 0.96 30.98 49.66
N ALA A 341 2.16 31.21 49.12
CA ALA A 341 2.64 32.56 48.76
C ALA A 341 1.85 33.20 47.60
N THR A 342 1.50 32.43 46.56
CA THR A 342 0.69 32.96 45.45
C THR A 342 -0.76 33.26 45.83
N ALA A 343 -1.33 32.53 46.80
CA ALA A 343 -2.67 32.80 47.31
C ALA A 343 -2.73 34.12 48.11
N THR A 344 -1.62 34.52 48.75
CA THR A 344 -1.51 35.82 49.44
C THR A 344 -1.28 37.02 48.52
N GLU A 345 -0.82 36.81 47.28
CA GLU A 345 -0.60 37.90 46.31
C GLU A 345 -1.84 38.19 45.43
N GLY A 346 -2.71 37.20 45.19
CA GLY A 346 -3.94 37.38 44.40
C GLY A 346 -5.14 37.97 45.17
N GLY A 347 -4.97 38.27 46.46
CA GLY A 347 -6.02 38.81 47.35
C GLY A 347 -5.82 40.28 47.75
N ARG A 348 -5.14 41.08 46.92
CA ARG A 348 -5.01 42.53 47.11
C ARG A 348 -5.84 43.32 46.12
#